data_AF-A0A661QKC3-F1
#
_entry.id   AF-A0A661QKC3-F1
#
_cell.length_a   1.000
_cell.length_b   1.000
_cell.length_c   1.000
_cell.angle_alpha   90.00
_cell.angle_beta   90.00
_cell.angle_gamma   90.00
#
_symmetry.space_group_name_H-M   'P 1'
#
loop_
_entity.id
_entity.type
_entity.pdbx_description
1 polymer ?
#
loop_
_entity_poly.entity_id
_entity_poly.type
_entity_poly.pdbx_seq_one_letter_code
_entity_poly.pdbx_strand_id
1 'polypeptide(L)'
;TTTPGYSNQYSAIAGGGAAGSGNYGVAYISSWAGDYAQLYFGINSGNYEQPVLGAYITNTTYAYLSMKNGDSFAKKFGGDDGTDPDWFKLTIYGLDSNYQRMNGNYVEFYLADYRFDDPSQDYIVDEWTWVDLSSLGEVSGLEFDLSSSDVGAYGMNTPAYFAMDNLATVPIPGALWLLGSGVSALIFVRRRSDDGGDAYEA
;
A
#
# COMPACT_ATOMS: atom_id res chain seq x y z
N THR A 1 17.47 -9.36 -12.20
CA THR A 1 16.48 -8.32 -12.55
C THR A 1 16.78 -7.65 -13.89
N THR A 2 17.33 -8.38 -14.86
CA THR A 2 17.78 -7.82 -16.15
C THR A 2 17.00 -8.34 -17.35
N THR A 3 16.23 -9.41 -17.19
CA THR A 3 15.45 -10.02 -18.28
C THR A 3 14.18 -9.20 -18.55
N PRO A 4 13.99 -8.65 -19.76
CA PRO A 4 12.77 -7.95 -20.13
C PRO A 4 11.56 -8.88 -20.29
N GLY A 5 10.36 -8.30 -20.19
CA GLY A 5 9.10 -8.98 -20.49
C GLY A 5 8.42 -9.68 -19.31
N TYR A 6 7.21 -10.19 -19.57
CA TYR A 6 6.29 -10.75 -18.56
C TYR A 6 6.85 -11.95 -17.79
N SER A 7 7.82 -12.68 -18.36
CA SER A 7 8.46 -13.81 -17.67
C SER A 7 9.21 -13.39 -16.39
N ASN A 8 9.46 -12.08 -16.23
CA ASN A 8 10.12 -11.49 -15.08
C ASN A 8 9.20 -10.57 -14.25
N GLN A 9 7.88 -10.75 -14.36
CA GLN A 9 6.86 -9.90 -13.72
C GLN A 9 6.83 -9.97 -12.19
N TYR A 10 7.39 -11.02 -11.58
CA TYR A 10 7.38 -11.21 -10.12
C TYR A 10 8.66 -10.76 -9.42
N SER A 11 9.65 -10.25 -10.16
CA SER A 11 10.90 -9.76 -9.57
C SER A 11 10.83 -8.27 -9.34
N ALA A 12 11.06 -7.79 -8.12
CA ALA A 12 11.35 -6.37 -7.87
C ALA A 12 12.63 -5.96 -8.60
N ILE A 13 12.66 -4.79 -9.23
CA ILE A 13 13.84 -4.32 -9.99
C ILE A 13 15.09 -4.17 -9.09
N ALA A 14 14.88 -3.84 -7.81
CA ALA A 14 15.90 -3.71 -6.77
C ALA A 14 16.68 -5.01 -6.49
N GLY A 15 16.26 -6.16 -7.01
CA GLY A 15 17.05 -7.41 -6.96
C GLY A 15 16.87 -8.26 -5.70
N GLY A 16 16.12 -7.77 -4.72
CA GLY A 16 15.80 -8.48 -3.49
C GLY A 16 14.74 -7.72 -2.70
N GLY A 17 14.36 -8.26 -1.54
CA GLY A 17 13.41 -7.60 -0.64
C GLY A 17 14.03 -6.43 0.13
N ALA A 18 13.18 -5.52 0.60
CA ALA A 18 13.60 -4.31 1.30
C ALA A 18 14.30 -4.65 2.62
N ALA A 19 15.37 -3.93 2.94
CA ALA A 19 16.21 -4.18 4.12
C ALA A 19 16.72 -5.64 4.23
N GLY A 20 16.85 -6.35 3.10
CA GLY A 20 17.33 -7.72 3.07
C GLY A 20 16.29 -8.78 3.45
N SER A 21 15.00 -8.43 3.42
CA SER A 21 13.92 -9.41 3.58
C SER A 21 14.02 -10.53 2.53
N GLY A 22 13.62 -11.75 2.92
CA GLY A 22 13.67 -12.93 2.05
C GLY A 22 12.52 -13.02 1.04
N ASN A 23 11.52 -12.15 1.16
CA ASN A 23 10.32 -12.08 0.34
C ASN A 23 9.77 -10.66 0.32
N TYR A 24 8.92 -10.36 -0.67
CA TYR A 24 8.18 -9.10 -0.81
C TYR A 24 6.87 -9.38 -1.54
N GLY A 25 5.94 -8.43 -1.49
CA GLY A 25 4.69 -8.49 -2.23
C GLY A 25 4.85 -7.99 -3.66
N VAL A 26 4.14 -8.62 -4.60
CA VAL A 26 3.96 -8.13 -5.96
C VAL A 26 2.47 -7.97 -6.20
N ALA A 27 2.07 -6.78 -6.63
CA ALA A 27 0.70 -6.49 -7.00
C ALA A 27 0.58 -6.45 -8.52
N TYR A 28 -0.50 -7.03 -9.02
CA TYR A 28 -0.95 -6.93 -10.41
C TYR A 28 -2.34 -6.30 -10.41
N ILE A 29 -2.50 -5.20 -11.13
CA ILE A 29 -3.77 -4.47 -11.22
C ILE A 29 -4.29 -4.65 -12.64
N SER A 30 -5.25 -5.57 -12.82
CA SER A 30 -5.81 -5.83 -14.14
C SER A 30 -6.90 -4.81 -14.48
N SER A 31 -6.73 -4.12 -15.59
CA SER A 31 -7.75 -3.25 -16.17
C SER A 31 -8.99 -4.00 -16.72
N TRP A 32 -8.94 -5.34 -16.79
CA TRP A 32 -9.98 -6.18 -17.39
C TRP A 32 -10.73 -7.07 -16.40
N ALA A 33 -10.12 -7.37 -15.26
CA ALA A 33 -10.64 -8.40 -14.35
C ALA A 33 -11.80 -7.89 -13.48
N GLY A 34 -12.03 -6.57 -13.38
CA GLY A 34 -13.01 -6.01 -12.44
C GLY A 34 -12.64 -6.21 -10.97
N ASP A 35 -11.50 -6.85 -10.69
CA ASP A 35 -10.96 -7.09 -9.36
C ASP A 35 -10.06 -5.94 -8.94
N TYR A 36 -10.24 -5.50 -7.70
CA TYR A 36 -9.40 -4.49 -7.06
C TYR A 36 -8.20 -5.16 -6.38
N ALA A 37 -7.01 -4.58 -6.52
CA ALA A 37 -5.85 -5.01 -5.74
C ALA A 37 -6.01 -4.46 -4.31
N GLN A 38 -6.59 -5.27 -3.42
CA GLN A 38 -6.90 -4.88 -2.04
C GLN A 38 -6.11 -5.71 -1.02
N LEU A 39 -5.69 -5.05 0.06
CA LEU A 39 -5.09 -5.64 1.26
C LEU A 39 -5.98 -5.30 2.45
N TYR A 40 -6.39 -6.31 3.22
CA TYR A 40 -7.25 -6.12 4.39
C TYR A 40 -6.50 -6.33 5.70
N PHE A 41 -6.85 -5.53 6.69
CA PHE A 41 -6.33 -5.64 8.04
C PHE A 41 -7.30 -6.40 8.96
N GLY A 42 -6.75 -7.11 9.95
CA GLY A 42 -7.57 -7.72 11.01
C GLY A 42 -8.39 -8.95 10.63
N ILE A 43 -8.35 -9.45 9.38
CA ILE A 43 -9.26 -10.53 8.91
C ILE A 43 -9.33 -11.78 9.81
N ASN A 44 -8.22 -12.14 10.48
CA ASN A 44 -8.15 -13.31 11.37
C ASN A 44 -8.32 -12.98 12.87
N SER A 45 -8.32 -11.71 13.25
CA SER A 45 -8.35 -11.25 14.65
C SER A 45 -9.51 -10.31 14.97
N GLY A 46 -10.35 -10.01 13.97
CA GLY A 46 -11.44 -9.04 14.01
C GLY A 46 -11.11 -7.84 13.13
N ASN A 47 -12.08 -7.30 12.38
CA ASN A 47 -11.87 -6.06 11.62
C ASN A 47 -11.55 -4.94 12.62
N TYR A 48 -10.31 -4.45 12.61
CA TYR A 48 -9.96 -3.25 13.34
C TYR A 48 -9.29 -2.29 12.37
N GLU A 49 -9.84 -1.08 12.33
CA GLU A 49 -9.18 0.05 11.71
C GLU A 49 -7.87 0.29 12.45
N GLN A 50 -6.79 0.52 11.71
CA GLN A 50 -5.49 0.80 12.29
C GLN A 50 -4.77 1.88 11.48
N PRO A 51 -3.94 2.71 12.13
CA PRO A 51 -3.11 3.65 11.41
C PRO A 51 -2.00 2.92 10.65
N VAL A 52 -1.81 3.30 9.39
CA VAL A 52 -0.74 2.82 8.52
C VAL A 52 0.35 3.88 8.47
N LEU A 53 1.60 3.49 8.73
CA LEU A 53 2.73 4.42 8.72
C LEU A 53 3.28 4.59 7.30
N GLY A 54 3.42 3.48 6.58
CA GLY A 54 3.99 3.49 5.24
C GLY A 54 4.45 2.11 4.80
N ALA A 55 4.99 2.05 3.59
CA ALA A 55 5.60 0.85 3.03
C ALA A 55 6.75 1.22 2.09
N TYR A 56 7.65 0.27 1.87
CA TYR A 56 8.62 0.39 0.78
C TYR A 56 7.98 -0.05 -0.52
N ILE A 57 8.11 0.78 -1.55
CA ILE A 57 7.55 0.57 -2.89
C ILE A 57 8.67 0.66 -3.93
N THR A 58 8.61 -0.19 -4.95
CA THR A 58 9.48 -0.11 -6.13
C THR A 58 8.80 -0.70 -7.36
N ASN A 59 9.40 -0.52 -8.53
CA ASN A 59 8.93 -1.14 -9.76
C ASN A 59 9.19 -2.65 -9.78
N THR A 60 8.32 -3.40 -10.45
CA THR A 60 8.72 -4.73 -10.91
C THR A 60 9.74 -4.60 -12.05
N THR A 61 10.54 -5.65 -12.26
CA THR A 61 11.53 -5.68 -13.34
C THR A 61 10.86 -5.55 -14.71
N TYR A 62 9.68 -6.16 -14.88
CA TYR A 62 8.93 -6.05 -16.12
C TYR A 62 8.49 -4.60 -16.38
N ALA A 63 7.80 -3.95 -15.43
CA ALA A 63 7.36 -2.57 -15.58
C ALA A 63 8.54 -1.62 -15.80
N TYR A 64 9.62 -1.77 -15.02
CA TYR A 64 10.82 -0.94 -15.16
C TYR A 64 11.44 -1.05 -16.55
N LEU A 65 11.70 -2.27 -17.03
CA LEU A 65 12.37 -2.47 -18.33
C LEU A 65 11.46 -2.10 -19.51
N SER A 66 10.15 -2.26 -19.37
CA SER A 66 9.15 -1.81 -20.33
C SER A 66 9.19 -0.29 -20.47
N MET A 67 9.11 0.47 -19.36
CA MET A 67 9.25 1.93 -19.40
C MET A 67 10.62 2.38 -19.93
N LYS A 68 11.70 1.72 -19.51
CA LYS A 68 13.08 2.11 -19.87
C LYS A 68 13.42 1.90 -21.33
N ASN A 69 12.94 0.81 -21.94
CA ASN A 69 13.35 0.39 -23.29
C ASN A 69 12.21 0.37 -24.31
N GLY A 70 10.96 0.44 -23.86
CA GLY A 70 9.80 0.04 -24.65
C GLY A 70 9.71 -1.49 -24.80
N ASP A 71 8.57 -1.96 -25.30
CA ASP A 71 8.38 -3.34 -25.72
C ASP A 71 7.37 -3.44 -26.88
N SER A 72 6.79 -4.62 -27.13
CA SER A 72 5.83 -4.81 -28.22
C SER A 72 4.47 -4.12 -28.00
N PHE A 73 4.20 -3.62 -26.79
CA PHE A 73 2.95 -2.99 -26.40
C PHE A 73 3.18 -1.57 -25.86
N ALA A 74 4.16 -1.40 -24.98
CA ALA A 74 4.45 -0.13 -24.31
C ALA A 74 5.55 0.65 -25.03
N LYS A 75 5.47 1.98 -24.98
CA LYS A 75 6.53 2.86 -25.49
C LYS A 75 7.64 3.06 -24.46
N LYS A 76 8.81 3.43 -24.94
CA LYS A 76 9.89 3.94 -24.09
C LYS A 76 9.49 5.30 -23.51
N PHE A 77 9.66 5.48 -22.20
CA PHE A 77 9.43 6.76 -21.53
C PHE A 77 10.49 7.79 -21.91
N GLY A 78 10.05 9.04 -22.08
CA GLY A 78 10.88 10.11 -22.64
C GLY A 78 11.00 10.03 -24.15
N GLY A 79 10.41 9.03 -24.82
CA GLY A 79 10.50 8.89 -26.27
C GLY A 79 11.93 8.66 -26.79
N ASP A 80 12.15 8.98 -28.07
CA ASP A 80 13.42 8.74 -28.74
C ASP A 80 14.53 9.71 -28.27
N ASP A 81 14.18 10.96 -28.00
CA ASP A 81 15.11 12.03 -27.62
C ASP A 81 15.16 12.32 -26.11
N GLY A 82 14.31 11.68 -25.31
CA GLY A 82 14.26 11.83 -23.85
C GLY A 82 13.38 13.00 -23.37
N THR A 83 12.51 13.56 -24.21
CA THR A 83 11.71 14.75 -23.89
C THR A 83 10.20 14.53 -23.75
N ASP A 84 9.70 13.34 -24.07
CA ASP A 84 8.27 13.06 -23.90
C ASP A 84 7.87 13.11 -22.40
N PRO A 85 6.83 13.86 -22.02
CA PRO A 85 6.41 14.03 -20.63
C PRO A 85 5.64 12.80 -20.13
N ASP A 86 6.38 11.73 -19.85
CA ASP A 86 5.83 10.44 -19.41
C ASP A 86 5.80 10.27 -17.90
N TRP A 87 4.90 9.41 -17.42
CA TRP A 87 4.82 9.08 -16.00
C TRP A 87 4.12 7.75 -15.75
N PHE A 88 4.42 7.17 -14.58
CA PHE A 88 3.74 5.99 -14.05
C PHE A 88 3.45 6.21 -12.57
N LYS A 89 2.19 6.10 -12.17
CA LYS A 89 1.71 6.51 -10.84
C LYS A 89 0.96 5.38 -10.15
N LEU A 90 1.33 5.13 -8.90
CA LEU A 90 0.60 4.34 -7.93
C LEU A 90 -0.27 5.27 -7.07
N THR A 91 -1.56 4.97 -6.98
CA THR A 91 -2.47 5.60 -6.03
C THR A 91 -2.89 4.57 -4.99
N ILE A 92 -2.72 4.93 -3.71
CA ILE A 92 -2.97 4.06 -2.56
C ILE A 92 -4.14 4.65 -1.78
N TYR A 93 -5.29 3.98 -1.79
CA TYR A 93 -6.51 4.41 -1.12
C TYR A 93 -6.65 3.74 0.24
N GLY A 94 -7.15 4.49 1.23
CA GLY A 94 -7.66 3.93 2.47
C GLY A 94 -9.03 3.27 2.27
N LEU A 95 -9.24 2.13 2.93
CA LEU A 95 -10.53 1.43 2.94
C LEU A 95 -11.24 1.58 4.29
N ASP A 96 -12.55 1.81 4.25
CA ASP A 96 -13.41 1.86 5.43
C ASP A 96 -13.73 0.46 5.99
N SER A 97 -14.47 0.39 7.10
CA SER A 97 -14.90 -0.87 7.72
C SER A 97 -15.76 -1.78 6.83
N ASN A 98 -16.30 -1.27 5.72
CA ASN A 98 -17.04 -2.01 4.70
C ASN A 98 -16.17 -2.35 3.47
N TYR A 99 -14.86 -2.13 3.57
CA TYR A 99 -13.88 -2.36 2.52
C TYR A 99 -14.14 -1.53 1.25
N GLN A 100 -14.71 -0.33 1.42
CA GLN A 100 -14.92 0.62 0.34
C GLN A 100 -13.89 1.75 0.41
N ARG A 101 -13.50 2.31 -0.75
CA ARG A 101 -12.60 3.48 -0.81
C ARG A 101 -13.18 4.62 0.02
N MET A 102 -12.39 5.15 0.93
CA MET A 102 -12.69 6.37 1.65
C MET A 102 -12.55 7.57 0.69
N ASN A 103 -13.61 8.36 0.55
CA ASN A 103 -13.62 9.45 -0.42
C ASN A 103 -12.52 10.49 -0.13
N GLY A 104 -11.68 10.77 -1.13
CA GLY A 104 -10.57 11.73 -1.01
C GLY A 104 -9.41 11.29 -0.11
N ASN A 105 -9.41 10.04 0.38
CA ASN A 105 -8.38 9.51 1.26
C ASN A 105 -7.43 8.62 0.44
N TYR A 106 -6.37 9.23 -0.08
CA TYR A 106 -5.36 8.53 -0.88
C TYR A 106 -3.99 9.20 -0.78
N VAL A 107 -2.96 8.42 -1.10
CA VAL A 107 -1.59 8.88 -1.33
C VAL A 107 -1.20 8.54 -2.76
N GLU A 108 -0.54 9.48 -3.43
CA GLU A 108 0.00 9.28 -4.77
C GLU A 108 1.52 9.13 -4.72
N PHE A 109 2.04 8.19 -5.48
CA PHE A 109 3.47 7.96 -5.62
C PHE A 109 3.82 7.70 -7.10
N TYR A 110 4.75 8.48 -7.63
CA TYR A 110 5.24 8.30 -8.99
C TYR A 110 6.35 7.26 -9.01
N LEU A 111 6.10 6.15 -9.69
CA LEU A 111 7.06 5.08 -9.97
C LEU A 111 7.98 5.46 -11.14
N ALA A 112 7.57 6.42 -11.96
CA ALA A 112 8.40 7.12 -12.94
C ALA A 112 7.80 8.51 -13.21
N ASP A 113 8.65 9.49 -13.50
CA ASP A 113 8.24 10.84 -13.85
C ASP A 113 9.29 11.51 -14.76
N TYR A 114 8.88 11.86 -15.97
CA TYR A 114 9.66 12.50 -17.04
C TYR A 114 9.09 13.89 -17.40
N ARG A 115 8.35 14.51 -16.47
CA ARG A 115 7.66 15.79 -16.70
C ARG A 115 8.47 17.00 -16.26
N PHE A 116 9.75 16.82 -15.90
CA PHE A 116 10.59 17.92 -15.43
C PHE A 116 11.08 18.78 -16.60
N ASP A 117 11.23 20.09 -16.35
CA ASP A 117 11.80 21.01 -17.36
C ASP A 117 13.28 20.69 -17.64
N ASP A 118 13.99 20.14 -16.65
CA ASP A 118 15.36 19.63 -16.76
C ASP A 118 15.33 18.10 -16.84
N PRO A 119 15.60 17.50 -18.02
CA PRO A 119 15.56 16.03 -18.21
C PRO A 119 16.54 15.26 -17.34
N SER A 120 17.54 15.92 -16.72
CA SER A 120 18.42 15.25 -15.76
C SER A 120 17.72 14.90 -14.43
N GLN A 121 16.53 15.45 -14.20
CA GLN A 121 15.68 15.15 -13.05
C GLN A 121 14.70 14.00 -13.32
N ASP A 122 14.57 13.57 -14.57
CA ASP A 122 13.69 12.46 -14.95
C ASP A 122 14.16 11.15 -14.31
N TYR A 123 13.20 10.34 -13.89
CA TYR A 123 13.52 9.10 -13.19
C TYR A 123 12.52 7.97 -13.45
N ILE A 124 13.03 6.74 -13.26
CA ILE A 124 12.26 5.53 -13.04
C ILE A 124 12.78 4.93 -11.74
N VAL A 125 11.90 4.68 -10.77
CA VAL A 125 12.29 4.12 -9.46
C VAL A 125 12.85 2.71 -9.66
N ASP A 126 14.13 2.50 -9.34
CA ASP A 126 14.80 1.19 -9.32
C ASP A 126 15.23 0.70 -7.94
N GLU A 127 15.03 1.53 -6.92
CA GLU A 127 15.35 1.21 -5.52
C GLU A 127 14.08 1.16 -4.67
N TRP A 128 14.20 0.58 -3.48
CA TRP A 128 13.11 0.58 -2.50
C TRP A 128 12.91 1.99 -1.92
N THR A 129 11.76 2.59 -2.21
CA THR A 129 11.41 3.95 -1.75
C THR A 129 10.35 3.88 -0.67
N TRP A 130 10.59 4.50 0.48
CA TRP A 130 9.58 4.60 1.53
C TRP A 130 8.48 5.58 1.12
N VAL A 131 7.25 5.12 1.13
CA VAL A 131 6.05 5.95 0.90
C VAL A 131 5.34 6.10 2.24
N ASP A 132 5.23 7.35 2.70
CA ASP A 132 4.48 7.70 3.91
C ASP A 132 2.98 7.60 3.64
N LEU A 133 2.29 6.78 4.45
CA LEU A 133 0.85 6.54 4.36
C LEU A 133 0.10 7.06 5.58
N SER A 134 0.78 7.78 6.48
CA SER A 134 0.18 8.28 7.73
C SER A 134 -0.99 9.23 7.51
N SER A 135 -1.04 9.92 6.37
CA SER A 135 -2.17 10.79 6.00
C SER A 135 -3.47 10.03 5.73
N LEU A 136 -3.43 8.71 5.53
CA LEU A 136 -4.63 7.90 5.39
C LEU A 136 -5.41 7.78 6.72
N GLY A 137 -4.74 7.97 7.86
CA GLY A 137 -5.35 7.83 9.17
C GLY A 137 -5.64 6.37 9.51
N GLU A 138 -6.73 6.13 10.24
CA GLU A 138 -7.18 4.78 10.57
C GLU A 138 -7.97 4.19 9.39
N VAL A 139 -7.53 3.03 8.91
CA VAL A 139 -8.14 2.33 7.76
C VAL A 139 -8.28 0.84 8.06
N SER A 140 -9.26 0.19 7.46
CA SER A 140 -9.47 -1.27 7.53
C SER A 140 -8.70 -2.04 6.45
N GLY A 141 -8.09 -1.33 5.50
CA GLY A 141 -7.31 -1.91 4.43
C GLY A 141 -6.77 -0.84 3.47
N LEU A 142 -6.06 -1.32 2.46
CA LEU A 142 -5.53 -0.51 1.36
C LEU A 142 -6.05 -1.04 0.04
N GLU A 143 -6.32 -0.15 -0.90
CA GLU A 143 -6.55 -0.49 -2.30
C GLU A 143 -5.55 0.23 -3.19
N PHE A 144 -5.04 -0.48 -4.19
CA PHE A 144 -4.00 0.01 -5.08
C PHE A 144 -4.55 0.20 -6.49
N ASP A 145 -4.19 1.33 -7.09
CA ASP A 145 -4.52 1.65 -8.48
C ASP A 145 -3.26 2.11 -9.23
N LEU A 146 -3.15 1.76 -10.50
CA LEU A 146 -2.01 2.14 -11.34
C LEU A 146 -2.50 2.88 -12.59
N SER A 147 -1.84 3.98 -12.89
CA SER A 147 -2.10 4.78 -14.08
C SER A 147 -0.79 5.24 -14.72
N SER A 148 -0.82 5.52 -16.03
CA SER A 148 0.36 5.94 -16.79
C SER A 148 -0.03 6.93 -17.88
N SER A 149 0.96 7.69 -18.38
CA SER A 149 0.85 8.44 -19.63
C SER A 149 0.75 7.54 -20.87
N ASP A 150 1.33 6.33 -20.83
CA ASP A 150 1.30 5.38 -21.94
C ASP A 150 -0.02 4.60 -21.97
N VAL A 151 -0.98 5.15 -22.71
CA VAL A 151 -2.34 4.64 -22.84
C VAL A 151 -2.69 4.43 -24.31
N GLY A 152 -3.11 3.20 -24.63
CA GLY A 152 -3.62 2.82 -25.95
C GLY A 152 -5.15 2.73 -25.98
N ALA A 153 -5.69 2.21 -27.09
CA ALA A 153 -7.14 2.05 -27.29
C ALA A 153 -7.82 1.12 -26.26
N TYR A 154 -7.02 0.31 -25.57
CA TYR A 154 -7.47 -0.73 -24.65
C TYR A 154 -7.05 -0.46 -23.19
N GLY A 155 -6.62 0.77 -22.88
CA GLY A 155 -6.15 1.16 -21.57
C GLY A 155 -4.63 1.31 -21.50
N MET A 156 -4.09 1.27 -20.28
CA MET A 156 -2.67 1.43 -20.03
C MET A 156 -1.85 0.33 -20.72
N ASN A 157 -0.84 0.72 -21.50
CA ASN A 157 0.09 -0.23 -22.13
C ASN A 157 1.21 -0.62 -21.17
N THR A 158 1.65 0.32 -20.32
CA THR A 158 2.63 0.07 -19.26
C THR A 158 2.19 -1.12 -18.40
N PRO A 159 3.06 -2.11 -18.13
CA PRO A 159 2.71 -3.24 -17.29
C PRO A 159 2.21 -2.81 -15.90
N ALA A 160 0.98 -3.20 -15.57
CA ALA A 160 0.30 -2.79 -14.33
C ALA A 160 0.78 -3.59 -13.09
N TYR A 161 2.09 -3.54 -12.83
CA TYR A 161 2.75 -4.27 -11.74
C TYR A 161 3.66 -3.37 -10.92
N PHE A 162 3.57 -3.49 -9.59
CA PHE A 162 4.54 -2.91 -8.65
C PHE A 162 4.91 -3.90 -7.55
N ALA A 163 6.01 -3.63 -6.86
CA ALA A 163 6.45 -4.41 -5.70
C ALA A 163 6.34 -3.57 -4.43
N MET A 164 5.97 -4.21 -3.34
CA MET A 164 5.82 -3.61 -2.01
C MET A 164 6.46 -4.49 -0.96
N ASP A 165 7.05 -3.87 0.05
CA ASP A 165 7.61 -4.60 1.19
C ASP A 165 7.56 -3.78 2.48
N ASN A 166 7.75 -4.46 3.62
CA ASN A 166 7.86 -3.86 4.95
C ASN A 166 6.74 -2.84 5.25
N LEU A 167 5.50 -3.21 4.97
CA LEU A 167 4.32 -2.42 5.36
C LEU A 167 4.27 -2.29 6.89
N ALA A 168 4.32 -1.06 7.38
CA ALA A 168 4.30 -0.76 8.80
C ALA A 168 2.94 -0.19 9.21
N THR A 169 2.38 -0.77 10.27
CA THR A 169 1.17 -0.30 10.95
C THR A 169 1.45 -0.11 12.44
N VAL A 170 0.64 0.69 13.14
CA VAL A 170 0.71 0.74 14.61
C VAL A 170 -0.27 -0.28 15.16
N PRO A 171 0.18 -1.35 15.85
CA PRO A 171 -0.74 -2.25 16.53
C PRO A 171 -1.43 -1.46 17.63
N ILE A 172 -2.77 -1.49 17.70
CA ILE A 172 -3.48 -1.02 18.90
C ILE A 172 -3.03 -1.95 20.05
N PRO A 173 -2.26 -1.47 21.04
CA PRO A 173 -1.79 -2.37 22.09
C PRO A 173 -3.01 -2.88 22.87
N GLY A 174 -3.04 -4.17 23.17
CA GLY A 174 -4.06 -4.78 24.05
C GLY A 174 -4.21 -4.11 25.43
N ALA A 175 -3.33 -3.15 25.76
CA ALA A 175 -3.44 -2.24 26.89
C ALA A 175 -4.77 -1.44 26.92
N LEU A 176 -5.33 -1.03 25.78
CA LEU A 176 -6.64 -0.33 25.76
C LEU A 176 -7.79 -1.23 26.23
N TRP A 177 -7.74 -2.54 25.92
CA TRP A 177 -8.68 -3.54 26.44
C TRP A 177 -8.40 -3.92 27.91
N LEU A 178 -7.13 -3.94 28.33
CA LEU A 178 -6.73 -4.18 29.71
C LEU A 178 -7.17 -3.06 30.66
N LEU A 179 -7.13 -1.79 30.21
CA LEU A 179 -7.61 -0.67 30.99
C LEU A 179 -9.16 -0.66 31.11
N GLY A 180 -9.88 -0.98 30.03
CA GLY A 180 -11.35 -1.06 30.05
C GLY A 180 -11.91 -2.19 30.92
N SER A 181 -11.26 -3.36 30.92
CA SER A 181 -11.65 -4.50 31.76
C SER A 181 -11.30 -4.27 33.24
N GLY A 182 -10.17 -3.62 33.53
CA GLY A 182 -9.78 -3.26 34.90
C GLY A 182 -10.77 -2.30 35.58
N VAL A 183 -11.26 -1.28 34.87
CA VAL A 183 -12.24 -0.33 35.41
C VAL A 183 -13.60 -1.00 35.66
N SER A 184 -14.04 -1.89 34.75
CA SER A 184 -15.29 -2.64 34.91
C SER A 184 -15.27 -3.60 36.10
N ALA A 185 -14.14 -4.28 36.33
CA ALA A 185 -13.95 -5.15 37.50
C ALA A 185 -13.97 -4.36 38.82
N LEU A 186 -13.34 -3.18 38.87
CA LEU A 186 -13.34 -2.31 40.05
C LEU A 186 -14.75 -1.78 40.40
N ILE A 187 -15.54 -1.40 39.39
CA ILE A 187 -16.93 -0.97 39.60
C ILE A 187 -17.79 -2.12 40.12
N PHE A 188 -17.62 -3.33 39.59
CA PHE A 188 -18.36 -4.51 40.05
C PHE A 188 -17.99 -4.92 41.49
N VAL A 189 -16.70 -4.86 41.85
CA VAL A 189 -16.24 -5.14 43.22
C VAL A 189 -16.80 -4.13 44.21
N ARG A 190 -16.84 -2.84 43.84
CA ARG A 190 -17.36 -1.78 44.71
C ARG A 190 -18.87 -1.88 44.95
N ARG A 191 -19.65 -2.30 43.96
CA ARG A 191 -21.10 -2.52 44.15
C ARG A 191 -21.39 -3.72 45.05
N ARG A 192 -20.51 -4.73 45.06
CA ARG A 192 -20.67 -5.94 45.88
C ARG A 192 -20.33 -5.73 47.35
N SER A 193 -19.49 -4.73 47.67
CA SER A 193 -19.14 -4.39 49.05
C SER A 193 -20.21 -3.56 49.76
N ASP A 194 -21.07 -2.84 49.02
CA ASP A 194 -22.09 -1.98 49.59
C ASP A 194 -23.38 -2.75 49.97
N ASP A 195 -23.59 -3.95 49.42
CA ASP A 195 -24.77 -4.80 49.69
C ASP A 195 -24.57 -5.82 50.85
N GLY A 196 -23.39 -5.85 51.48
CA GLY A 196 -23.02 -6.85 52.51
C GLY A 196 -23.09 -6.37 53.96
N GLY A 197 -23.59 -5.16 54.22
CA GLY A 197 -23.39 -4.43 55.47
C GLY A 197 -24.51 -4.49 56.52
N ASP A 198 -25.60 -5.24 56.33
CA ASP A 198 -26.70 -5.32 57.29
C ASP A 198 -27.00 -6.77 57.69
N ALA A 199 -26.19 -7.31 58.59
CA ALA A 199 -26.63 -8.35 59.51
C ALA A 199 -25.83 -8.22 60.82
N TYR A 200 -26.51 -8.52 61.93
CA TYR A 200 -26.01 -8.65 63.31
C TYR A 200 -25.88 -7.35 64.15
N GLU A 201 -27.00 -6.80 64.60
CA GLU A 201 -27.13 -6.35 66.00
C GLU A 201 -28.47 -6.84 66.59
N ALA A 202 -28.36 -7.32 67.84
CA ALA A 202 -29.30 -7.92 68.80
C ALA A 202 -30.82 -7.89 68.55
#